data_AF-A0A2D6KU11-F1
#
_entry.id   AF-A0A2D6KU11-F1
#
_cell.length_a   1.000
_cell.length_b   1.000
_cell.length_c   1.000
_cell.angle_alpha   90.00
_cell.angle_beta   90.00
_cell.angle_gamma   90.00
#
_symmetry.space_group_name_H-M   'P 1'
#
loop_
_entity.id
_entity.type
_entity.pdbx_description
1 polymer ?
#
loop_
_entity_poly.entity_id
_entity_poly.type
_entity_poly.pdbx_seq_one_letter_code
_entity_poly.pdbx_strand_id
1 'polypeptide(L)'
;MKLDTKKRLAASTLKVGLGRVVFDNNRLEEIKEAITKQDIRDLKESGAISIREIQGKRKIVKRKTRRRGGKVKKKVGTRKQDYVKLTRKLRGYLKELKKQGKVDGDTVTEARKKIRNKEYKSKRNLKENLSL
;
A
#
# COMPACT_ATOMS: atom_id res chain seq x y z
N MET A 1 11.87 36.72 26.10
CA MET A 1 12.33 35.54 26.86
C MET A 1 12.88 34.49 25.89
N LYS A 2 14.02 33.84 26.18
CA LYS A 2 14.60 32.78 25.31
C LYS A 2 14.40 31.40 25.95
N LEU A 3 13.52 30.57 25.38
CA LEU A 3 13.19 29.22 25.87
C LEU A 3 13.75 28.09 25.00
N ASP A 4 14.61 28.40 24.03
CA ASP A 4 15.16 27.42 23.07
C ASP A 4 15.97 26.32 23.76
N THR A 5 16.72 26.67 24.81
CA THR A 5 17.49 25.72 25.61
C THR A 5 16.58 24.78 26.40
N LYS A 6 15.52 25.30 27.02
CA LYS A 6 14.48 24.50 27.71
C LYS A 6 13.76 23.58 26.72
N LYS A 7 13.48 24.06 25.51
CA LYS A 7 12.87 23.27 24.45
C LYS A 7 13.75 22.12 23.98
N ARG A 8 15.08 22.33 23.89
CA ARG A 8 16.07 21.26 23.63
C ARG A 8 16.17 20.27 24.79
N LEU A 9 16.15 20.75 26.03
CA LEU A 9 16.14 19.90 27.22
C LEU A 9 14.87 19.03 27.27
N ALA A 10 13.70 19.61 26.98
CA ALA A 10 12.44 18.90 26.88
C ALA A 10 12.44 17.85 25.77
N ALA A 11 12.89 18.22 24.57
CA ALA A 11 12.98 17.31 23.43
C ALA A 11 13.88 16.10 23.72
N SER A 12 15.07 16.33 24.30
CA SER A 12 16.01 15.26 24.64
C SER A 12 15.50 14.36 25.78
N THR A 13 14.87 14.95 26.80
CA THR A 13 14.33 14.21 27.96
C THR A 13 13.13 13.35 27.57
N LEU A 14 12.23 13.89 26.73
CA LEU A 14 11.01 13.22 26.28
C LEU A 14 11.20 12.39 25.01
N LYS A 15 12.42 12.35 24.46
CA LYS A 15 12.80 11.61 23.23
C LYS A 15 11.89 11.94 22.04
N VAL A 16 11.58 13.22 21.85
CA VAL A 16 10.76 13.72 20.73
C VAL A 16 11.47 14.85 19.99
N GLY A 17 11.09 15.10 18.73
CA GLY A 17 11.64 16.22 17.97
C GLY A 17 11.21 17.59 18.52
N LEU A 18 12.06 18.60 18.37
CA LEU A 18 11.81 19.98 18.82
C LEU A 18 10.47 20.55 18.37
N GLY A 19 10.05 20.23 17.14
CA GLY A 19 8.78 20.69 16.58
C GLY A 19 7.54 20.11 17.27
N ARG A 20 7.68 19.04 18.04
CA ARG A 20 6.56 18.38 18.75
C ARG A 20 6.37 18.87 20.18
N VAL A 21 7.39 19.48 20.79
CA VAL A 21 7.29 20.04 22.14
C VAL A 21 6.50 21.35 22.09
N VAL A 22 5.46 21.45 22.91
CA VAL A 22 4.61 22.64 23.08
C VAL A 22 4.62 23.03 24.54
N PHE A 23 4.85 24.33 24.79
CA PHE A 23 4.78 24.93 26.11
C PHE A 23 3.45 25.63 26.26
N ASP A 24 2.87 25.53 27.45
CA ASP A 24 1.71 26.35 27.82
C ASP A 24 2.16 27.80 28.03
N ASN A 25 1.47 28.73 27.36
CA ASN A 25 1.77 30.16 27.44
C ASN A 25 1.46 30.74 28.82
N ASN A 26 0.55 30.12 29.58
CA ASN A 26 0.17 30.60 30.91
C ASN A 26 1.20 30.22 31.99
N ARG A 27 2.03 29.20 31.74
CA ARG A 27 2.98 28.63 32.71
C ARG A 27 4.45 28.81 32.29
N LEU A 28 4.73 29.85 31.49
CA LEU A 28 6.08 30.10 30.96
C LEU A 28 7.10 30.44 32.06
N GLU A 29 6.67 31.07 33.15
CA GLU A 29 7.56 31.35 34.28
C GLU A 29 7.98 30.06 35.01
N GLU A 30 7.06 29.10 35.23
CA GLU A 30 7.42 27.79 35.80
C GLU A 30 8.40 27.02 34.90
N ILE A 31 8.20 27.07 33.59
CA ILE A 31 9.09 26.41 32.61
C ILE A 31 10.49 27.04 32.59
N LYS A 32 10.61 28.31 32.96
CA LYS A 32 11.89 29.03 33.07
C LYS A 32 12.74 28.49 34.20
N GLU A 33 12.10 28.25 35.34
CA GLU A 33 12.73 27.82 36.59
C GLU A 33 13.25 26.38 36.50
N ALA A 34 12.68 25.55 35.63
CA ALA A 34 13.12 24.17 35.40
C ALA A 34 14.55 24.08 34.85
N ILE A 35 15.49 23.53 35.60
CA ILE A 35 16.90 23.37 35.22
C ILE A 35 17.20 21.90 34.90
N THR A 36 16.64 20.97 35.66
CA THR A 36 16.97 19.56 35.58
C THR A 36 16.09 18.81 34.59
N LYS A 37 16.51 17.59 34.23
CA LYS A 37 15.66 16.69 33.43
C LYS A 37 14.45 16.19 34.23
N GLN A 38 14.52 16.18 35.56
CA GLN A 38 13.42 15.75 36.41
C GLN A 38 12.30 16.80 36.40
N ASP A 39 12.66 18.08 36.55
CA ASP A 39 11.72 19.20 36.47
C ASP A 39 10.90 19.17 35.17
N ILE A 40 11.53 18.81 34.06
CA ILE A 40 10.86 18.65 32.75
C ILE A 40 9.84 17.50 32.75
N ARG A 41 10.11 16.40 33.46
CA ARG A 41 9.15 15.29 33.59
C ARG A 41 7.96 15.73 34.44
N ASP A 42 8.23 16.43 35.53
CA ASP A 42 7.20 16.93 36.44
C ASP A 42 6.33 18.01 35.76
N LEU A 43 6.94 18.89 34.95
CA LEU A 43 6.23 19.87 34.12
C LEU A 43 5.40 19.21 33.01
N LYS A 44 5.82 18.07 32.48
CA LYS A 44 4.99 17.28 31.55
C LYS A 44 3.81 16.65 32.27
N GLU A 45 4.04 16.08 33.46
CA GLU A 45 3.00 15.41 34.24
C GLU A 45 1.94 16.40 34.73
N SER A 46 2.37 17.59 35.16
CA SER A 46 1.46 18.69 35.51
C SER A 46 0.83 19.41 34.31
N GLY A 47 1.21 19.06 33.06
CA GLY A 47 0.59 19.59 31.83
C GLY A 47 1.16 20.91 31.28
N ALA A 48 2.19 21.49 31.90
CA ALA A 48 2.87 22.69 31.37
C ALA A 48 3.60 22.41 30.04
N ILE A 49 4.04 21.15 29.83
CA ILE A 49 4.68 20.69 28.60
C ILE A 49 3.83 19.61 27.95
N SER A 50 3.35 19.87 26.73
CA SER A 50 2.60 18.90 25.94
C SER A 50 3.37 18.47 24.69
N ILE A 51 3.06 17.27 24.19
CA ILE A 51 3.67 16.69 22.99
C ILE A 51 2.60 16.61 21.90
N ARG A 52 2.82 17.31 20.79
CA ARG A 52 1.98 17.18 19.59
C ARG A 52 2.04 15.76 19.03
N GLU A 53 0.90 15.24 18.60
CA GLU A 53 0.80 13.93 17.95
C GLU A 53 1.62 13.86 16.65
N ILE A 54 1.96 12.63 16.24
CA ILE A 54 2.64 12.40 14.96
C ILE A 54 1.63 12.55 13.83
N GLN A 55 1.79 13.58 12.99
CA GLN A 55 0.99 13.69 11.78
C GLN A 55 1.38 12.59 10.78
N GLY A 56 0.51 11.59 10.63
CA GLY A 56 0.65 10.55 9.62
C GLY A 56 0.29 11.05 8.22
N LYS A 57 0.71 10.30 7.19
CA LYS A 57 0.22 10.52 5.81
C LYS A 57 -1.16 9.91 5.65
N ARG A 58 -2.13 10.67 5.10
CA ARG A 58 -3.43 10.10 4.72
C ARG A 58 -3.22 8.99 3.68
N LYS A 59 -3.87 7.85 3.88
CA LYS A 59 -3.84 6.72 2.94
C LYS A 59 -4.34 7.20 1.57
N ILE A 60 -3.53 7.00 0.53
CA ILE A 60 -3.95 7.29 -0.84
C ILE A 60 -5.02 6.24 -1.21
N VAL A 61 -6.28 6.66 -1.23
CA VAL A 61 -7.38 5.82 -1.71
C VAL A 61 -7.29 5.74 -3.23
N LYS A 62 -6.86 4.59 -3.75
CA LYS A 62 -6.92 4.31 -5.20
C LYS A 62 -8.38 4.21 -5.61
N ARG A 63 -8.87 5.20 -6.37
CA ARG A 63 -10.24 5.18 -6.92
C ARG A 63 -10.43 3.95 -7.82
N LYS A 64 -11.62 3.35 -7.78
CA LYS A 64 -12.01 2.22 -8.64
C LYS A 64 -12.16 2.63 -10.12
N THR A 65 -12.51 3.90 -10.36
CA THR A 65 -12.73 4.46 -11.70
C THR A 65 -11.84 5.68 -11.94
N ARG A 66 -11.22 5.74 -13.13
CA ARG A 66 -10.47 6.92 -13.61
C ARG A 66 -11.45 7.94 -14.18
N ARG A 67 -11.28 9.22 -13.83
CA ARG A 67 -12.10 10.32 -14.38
C ARG A 67 -11.80 10.63 -15.86
N ARG A 68 -10.56 10.40 -16.32
CA ARG A 68 -10.11 10.49 -17.72
C ARG A 68 -8.89 9.59 -17.94
N GLY A 69 -8.63 9.19 -19.19
CA GLY A 69 -7.36 8.59 -19.60
C GLY A 69 -6.26 9.65 -19.56
N GLY A 70 -5.75 9.97 -18.36
CA GLY A 70 -4.69 10.96 -18.21
C GLY A 70 -3.44 10.66 -19.03
N LYS A 71 -2.49 11.60 -19.10
CA LYS A 71 -1.23 11.46 -19.84
C LYS A 71 -0.42 10.27 -19.29
N VAL A 72 -0.45 9.13 -19.99
CA VAL A 72 0.32 7.94 -19.62
C VAL A 72 1.79 8.23 -19.87
N LYS A 73 2.54 8.53 -18.81
CA LYS A 73 3.98 8.85 -18.91
C LYS A 73 4.83 7.66 -19.37
N LYS A 74 4.40 6.42 -19.08
CA LYS A 74 5.13 5.20 -19.42
C LYS A 74 4.16 4.11 -19.88
N LYS A 75 4.39 3.57 -21.07
CA LYS A 75 3.71 2.34 -21.54
C LYS A 75 4.50 1.14 -21.04
N VAL A 76 3.86 0.29 -20.24
CA VAL A 76 4.48 -0.94 -19.71
C VAL A 76 4.22 -2.07 -20.70
N GLY A 77 5.28 -2.79 -21.10
CA GLY A 77 5.16 -3.98 -21.94
C GLY A 77 4.59 -5.16 -21.16
N THR A 78 3.29 -5.40 -21.24
CA THR A 78 2.62 -6.50 -20.51
C THR A 78 2.48 -7.78 -21.32
N ARG A 79 2.93 -7.82 -22.59
CA ARG A 79 2.72 -8.92 -23.55
C ARG A 79 2.99 -10.32 -22.97
N LYS A 80 4.15 -10.52 -22.32
CA LYS A 80 4.52 -11.82 -21.73
C LYS A 80 3.65 -12.16 -20.52
N GLN A 81 3.35 -11.18 -19.67
CA GLN A 81 2.48 -11.37 -18.51
C GLN A 81 1.06 -11.76 -18.93
N ASP A 82 0.53 -11.10 -19.96
CA ASP A 82 -0.81 -11.35 -20.48
C ASP A 82 -0.88 -12.73 -21.15
N TYR A 83 0.14 -13.13 -21.92
CA TYR A 83 0.26 -14.48 -22.48
C TYR A 83 0.28 -15.56 -21.39
N VAL A 84 1.09 -15.37 -20.34
CA VAL A 84 1.19 -16.32 -19.23
C VAL A 84 -0.14 -16.44 -18.48
N LYS A 85 -0.85 -15.31 -18.24
CA LYS A 85 -2.17 -15.32 -17.61
C LYS A 85 -3.20 -16.07 -18.46
N LEU A 86 -3.22 -15.78 -19.76
CA LEU A 86 -4.15 -16.41 -20.71
C LEU A 86 -3.91 -17.92 -20.79
N THR A 87 -2.68 -18.35 -21.05
CA THR A 87 -2.34 -19.77 -21.20
C THR A 87 -2.62 -20.58 -19.94
N ARG A 88 -2.30 -20.04 -18.75
CA ARG A 88 -2.63 -20.68 -17.47
C ARG A 88 -4.14 -20.84 -17.27
N LYS A 89 -4.90 -19.78 -17.56
CA LYS A 89 -6.37 -19.80 -17.48
C LYS A 89 -6.98 -20.87 -18.39
N LEU A 90 -6.53 -20.94 -19.64
CA LEU A 90 -7.06 -21.91 -20.61
C LEU A 90 -6.67 -23.35 -20.28
N ARG A 91 -5.42 -23.59 -19.88
CA ARG A 91 -4.96 -24.93 -19.48
C ARG A 91 -5.63 -25.42 -18.19
N GLY A 92 -5.86 -24.52 -17.23
CA GLY A 92 -6.62 -24.84 -16.02
C GLY A 92 -8.04 -25.29 -16.35
N TYR A 93 -8.72 -24.57 -17.25
CA TYR A 93 -10.06 -24.94 -17.69
C TYR A 93 -10.11 -26.28 -18.45
N LEU A 94 -9.15 -26.55 -19.33
CA LEU A 94 -9.07 -27.87 -20.00
C LEU A 94 -8.84 -29.01 -19.00
N LYS A 95 -8.04 -28.78 -17.95
CA LYS A 95 -7.83 -29.77 -16.88
C LYS A 95 -9.14 -30.08 -16.15
N GLU A 96 -9.96 -29.05 -15.88
CA GLU A 96 -11.29 -29.22 -15.28
C GLU A 96 -12.24 -30.00 -16.21
N LEU A 97 -12.27 -29.67 -17.50
CA LEU A 97 -13.10 -30.37 -18.47
C LEU A 97 -12.72 -31.85 -18.63
N LYS A 98 -11.41 -32.14 -18.65
CA LYS A 98 -10.91 -33.52 -18.64
C LYS A 98 -11.33 -34.26 -17.38
N LYS A 99 -11.25 -33.62 -16.21
CA LYS A 99 -11.70 -34.21 -14.93
C LYS A 99 -13.21 -34.51 -14.94
N GLN A 100 -14.00 -33.71 -15.65
CA GLN A 100 -15.44 -33.90 -15.83
C GLN A 100 -15.80 -34.93 -16.93
N GLY A 101 -14.83 -35.50 -17.64
CA GLY A 101 -15.08 -36.43 -18.75
C GLY A 101 -15.71 -35.80 -19.99
N LYS A 102 -15.79 -34.46 -20.07
CA LYS A 102 -16.44 -33.75 -21.20
C LYS A 102 -15.56 -33.67 -22.45
N VAL A 103 -14.27 -33.96 -22.30
CA VAL A 103 -13.26 -33.78 -23.34
C VAL A 103 -12.24 -34.92 -23.21
N ASP A 104 -11.93 -35.56 -24.32
CA ASP A 104 -11.00 -36.69 -24.40
C ASP A 104 -9.51 -36.27 -24.24
N GLY A 105 -8.64 -37.21 -23.90
CA GLY A 105 -7.20 -36.99 -23.77
C GLY A 105 -6.53 -36.42 -25.02
N ASP A 106 -6.93 -36.86 -26.21
CA ASP A 106 -6.32 -36.43 -27.47
C ASP A 106 -6.73 -35.00 -27.81
N THR A 107 -8.02 -34.72 -27.69
CA THR A 107 -8.57 -33.36 -27.88
C THR A 107 -7.98 -32.34 -26.89
N VAL A 108 -7.68 -32.73 -25.64
CA VAL A 108 -6.93 -31.87 -24.69
C VAL A 108 -5.51 -31.59 -25.18
N THR A 109 -4.83 -32.58 -25.75
CA THR A 109 -3.45 -32.43 -26.23
C THR A 109 -3.39 -31.47 -27.42
N GLU A 110 -4.32 -31.60 -28.37
CA GLU A 110 -4.46 -30.67 -29.49
C GLU A 110 -4.81 -29.26 -29.03
N ALA A 111 -5.81 -29.11 -28.15
CA ALA A 111 -6.19 -27.81 -27.62
C ALA A 111 -5.01 -27.14 -26.89
N ARG A 112 -4.13 -27.90 -26.20
CA ARG A 112 -2.92 -27.35 -25.59
C ARG A 112 -1.89 -26.85 -26.59
N LYS A 113 -1.76 -27.49 -27.76
CA LYS A 113 -0.91 -27.02 -28.87
C LYS A 113 -1.46 -25.70 -29.43
N LYS A 114 -2.77 -25.63 -29.69
CA LYS A 114 -3.47 -24.42 -30.15
C LYS A 114 -3.40 -23.26 -29.15
N ILE A 115 -3.50 -23.55 -27.83
CA ILE A 115 -3.27 -22.55 -26.76
C ILE A 115 -1.84 -22.00 -26.82
N ARG A 116 -0.83 -22.85 -27.03
CA ARG A 116 0.57 -22.41 -27.11
C ARG A 116 0.76 -21.43 -28.28
N ASN A 117 0.09 -21.68 -29.40
CA ASN A 117 0.07 -20.84 -30.60
C ASN A 117 -0.80 -19.58 -30.47
N LYS A 118 -1.49 -19.38 -29.33
CA LYS A 118 -2.37 -18.23 -29.06
C LYS A 118 -3.56 -18.14 -30.03
N GLU A 119 -4.05 -19.28 -30.52
CA GLU A 119 -5.26 -19.33 -31.36
C GLU A 119 -6.51 -18.89 -30.58
N TYR A 120 -6.57 -19.21 -29.28
CA TYR A 120 -7.68 -18.83 -28.42
C TYR A 120 -7.47 -17.47 -27.76
N LYS A 121 -8.40 -16.54 -28.00
CA LYS A 121 -8.36 -15.17 -27.43
C LYS A 121 -8.88 -15.09 -26.00
N SER A 122 -9.77 -16.01 -25.60
CA SER A 122 -10.46 -15.99 -24.30
C SER A 122 -10.98 -17.37 -23.92
N LYS A 123 -11.42 -17.53 -22.67
CA LYS A 123 -12.08 -18.77 -22.21
C LYS A 123 -13.36 -19.06 -23.02
N ARG A 124 -14.13 -18.02 -23.37
CA ARG A 124 -15.34 -18.15 -24.18
C ARG A 124 -15.01 -18.66 -25.58
N ASN A 125 -14.03 -18.06 -26.23
CA ASN A 125 -13.58 -18.48 -27.55
C ASN A 125 -13.09 -19.93 -27.56
N LEU A 126 -12.41 -20.37 -26.49
CA LEU A 126 -12.05 -21.79 -26.32
C LEU A 126 -13.30 -22.69 -26.25
N LYS A 127 -14.34 -22.29 -25.49
CA LYS A 127 -15.59 -23.06 -25.42
C LYS A 127 -16.29 -23.19 -26.78
N GLU A 128 -16.44 -22.07 -27.48
CA GLU A 128 -17.05 -22.01 -28.82
C GLU A 128 -16.32 -22.94 -29.81
N ASN A 129 -14.98 -22.99 -29.76
CA ASN A 129 -14.18 -23.87 -30.62
C ASN A 129 -14.25 -25.35 -30.24
N LEU A 130 -14.62 -25.68 -29.00
CA LEU A 130 -14.84 -27.05 -28.56
C LEU A 130 -16.33 -27.43 -28.68
N SER A 131 -17.17 -26.55 -29.25
CA SER A 131 -18.63 -26.70 -29.36
C SER A 131 -19.30 -26.98 -28.00
N LEU A 132 -18.79 -26.33 -26.94
CA LEU A 132 -19.23 -26.44 -25.54
C LEU A 132 -19.82 -25.12 -24.99
#